data_AF-A0A6N8G844-F1
#
_entry.id   AF-A0A6N8G844-F1
#
_cell.length_a   1.000
_cell.length_b   1.000
_cell.length_c   1.000
_cell.angle_alpha   90.00
_cell.angle_beta   90.00
_cell.angle_gamma   90.00
#
_symmetry.space_group_name_H-M   'P 1'
#
loop_
_entity.id
_entity.type
_entity.pdbx_description
1 polymer ?
#
loop_
_entity_poly.entity_id
_entity_poly.type
_entity_poly.pdbx_seq_one_letter_code
_entity_poly.pdbx_strand_id
1 'polypeptide(L)' 'MTYSSEIHRRPDEAHADALYDMLSDALKERGRTPAQRARAQDNADAAFSVLDMWLRSGGELPTPWRRRPFT' A
#
# COMPACT_ATOMS: atom_id res chain seq x y z
N MET A 1 34.13 11.00 -2.04
CA MET A 1 33.12 10.23 -2.79
C MET A 1 31.97 9.97 -1.83
N THR A 2 30.95 10.82 -1.88
CA THR A 2 29.71 10.64 -1.12
C THR A 2 29.01 9.40 -1.66
N TYR A 3 29.00 8.33 -0.88
CA TYR A 3 28.15 7.17 -1.14
C TYR A 3 26.71 7.66 -1.08
N SER A 4 26.12 7.91 -2.26
CA SER A 4 24.69 8.07 -2.43
C SER A 4 24.03 6.89 -1.72
N SER A 5 23.17 7.20 -0.75
CA SER A 5 22.30 6.27 -0.07
C SER A 5 21.26 5.72 -1.06
N GLU A 6 21.70 4.99 -2.08
CA GLU A 6 20.88 4.23 -3.01
C GLU A 6 20.35 3.00 -2.28
N ILE A 7 19.32 3.24 -1.45
CA ILE A 7 18.06 2.51 -1.44
C ILE A 7 18.21 1.04 -1.85
N HIS A 8 18.84 0.21 -1.02
CA HIS A 8 18.63 -1.24 -1.08
C HIS A 8 17.28 -1.58 -0.42
N ARG A 9 16.21 -0.98 -0.94
CA ARG A 9 14.87 -1.42 -0.60
C ARG A 9 14.73 -2.82 -1.18
N ARG A 10 14.45 -3.82 -0.34
CA ARG A 10 14.29 -5.19 -0.85
C ARG A 10 13.16 -5.15 -1.90
N PRO A 11 13.27 -5.92 -3.00
CA PRO A 11 12.24 -5.92 -4.04
C PRO A 11 10.83 -6.20 -3.48
N ASP A 12 10.75 -7.00 -2.41
CA ASP A 12 9.51 -7.29 -1.69
C ASP A 12 8.95 -6.07 -0.93
N GLU A 13 9.81 -5.24 -0.36
CA GLU A 13 9.43 -3.97 0.29
C GLU A 13 8.97 -2.95 -0.74
N ALA A 14 9.66 -2.88 -1.89
CA ALA A 14 9.29 -2.05 -3.03
C ALA A 14 7.87 -2.40 -3.51
N HIS A 15 7.60 -3.70 -3.63
CA HIS A 15 6.28 -4.22 -3.99
C HIS A 15 5.23 -3.92 -2.91
N ALA A 16 5.56 -4.10 -1.63
CA ALA A 16 4.64 -3.84 -0.52
C ALA A 16 4.20 -2.37 -0.45
N ASP A 17 5.11 -1.38 -0.58
CA ASP A 17 4.62 0.01 -0.57
C ASP A 17 3.93 0.40 -1.87
N ALA A 18 4.21 -0.25 -3.01
CA ALA A 18 3.43 -0.01 -4.23
C ALA A 18 1.97 -0.47 -4.06
N LEU A 19 1.74 -1.61 -3.39
CA LEU A 19 0.39 -2.06 -3.01
C LEU A 19 -0.26 -1.10 -2.00
N TYR A 20 0.51 -0.59 -1.05
CA TYR A 20 0.03 0.40 -0.09
C TYR A 20 -0.33 1.74 -0.74
N ASP A 21 0.47 2.22 -1.69
CA ASP A 21 0.22 3.46 -2.42
C ASP A 21 -1.04 3.32 -3.28
N MET A 22 -1.21 2.18 -3.95
CA MET A 22 -2.43 1.87 -4.71
C MET A 22 -3.69 1.88 -3.83
N LEU A 23 -3.63 1.22 -2.67
CA LEU A 23 -4.73 1.24 -1.69
C LEU A 23 -4.99 2.67 -1.18
N SER A 24 -3.93 3.40 -0.85
CA SER A 24 -4.02 4.77 -0.35
C SER A 24 -4.67 5.70 -1.37
N ASP A 25 -4.32 5.57 -2.65
CA ASP A 25 -4.91 6.36 -3.71
C ASP A 25 -6.36 5.99 -3.98
N ALA A 26 -6.70 4.69 -3.95
CA ALA A 26 -8.08 4.24 -4.03
C ALA A 26 -8.94 4.78 -2.87
N LEU A 27 -8.39 4.84 -1.66
CA LEU A 27 -9.06 5.40 -0.47
C LEU A 27 -9.18 6.94 -0.52
N LYS A 28 -8.27 7.63 -1.19
CA LYS A 28 -8.35 9.10 -1.40
C LYS A 28 -9.42 9.47 -2.43
N GLU A 29 -9.72 8.58 -3.37
CA GLU A 29 -10.77 8.80 -4.36
C GLU A 29 -12.13 8.94 -3.67
N ARG A 30 -12.66 10.16 -3.64
CA ARG A 30 -13.98 10.44 -3.08
C ARG A 30 -14.92 10.81 -4.21
N GLY A 31 -15.72 9.83 -4.62
CA GLY A 31 -16.80 10.06 -5.58
C GLY A 31 -17.74 11.19 -5.12
N ARG A 32 -18.15 12.05 -6.04
CA ARG A 32 -19.08 13.15 -5.75
C ARG A 32 -20.54 12.68 -5.78
N THR A 33 -20.82 11.60 -6.52
CA THR A 33 -22.13 10.97 -6.59
C THR A 33 -22.18 9.65 -5.81
N PRO A 34 -23.36 9.14 -5.43
CA PRO A 34 -23.48 7.82 -4.79
C PRO A 34 -22.87 6.68 -5.61
N ALA A 35 -23.07 6.69 -6.94
CA ALA A 35 -22.50 5.68 -7.83
C ALA A 35 -20.96 5.74 -7.89
N GLN A 36 -20.38 6.95 -7.89
CA GLN A 36 -18.93 7.12 -7.84
C GLN A 36 -18.35 6.70 -6.49
N ARG A 37 -19.08 6.94 -5.38
CA ARG A 37 -18.67 6.49 -4.05
C ARG A 37 -18.67 4.96 -3.93
N ALA A 38 -19.72 4.31 -4.45
CA ALA A 38 -19.78 2.85 -4.50
C ALA A 38 -18.58 2.29 -5.29
N ARG A 39 -18.31 2.85 -6.48
CA ARG A 39 -17.16 2.43 -7.29
C ARG A 39 -15.80 2.69 -6.64
N ALA A 40 -15.64 3.82 -5.96
CA ALA A 40 -14.42 4.12 -5.22
C ALA A 40 -14.20 3.14 -4.06
N GLN A 41 -15.28 2.73 -3.39
CA GLN A 41 -15.23 1.72 -2.34
C GLN A 41 -14.89 0.33 -2.91
N ASP A 42 -15.52 -0.10 -4.01
CA ASP A 42 -15.20 -1.36 -4.68
C ASP A 42 -13.71 -1.40 -5.10
N ASN A 43 -13.18 -0.30 -5.60
CA ASN A 43 -11.77 -0.18 -5.98
C ASN A 43 -10.84 -0.27 -4.76
N ALA A 44 -11.21 0.36 -3.63
CA ALA A 44 -10.44 0.29 -2.40
C ALA A 44 -10.45 -1.14 -1.82
N ASP A 45 -11.59 -1.81 -1.85
CA ASP A 45 -11.72 -3.20 -1.39
C ASP A 45 -10.92 -4.17 -2.27
N ALA A 46 -10.88 -3.94 -3.59
CA ALA A 46 -10.04 -4.70 -4.50
C ALA A 46 -8.55 -4.50 -4.21
N ALA A 47 -8.10 -3.24 -4.04
CA ALA A 47 -6.72 -2.93 -3.70
C ALA A 47 -6.31 -3.52 -2.33
N PHE A 48 -7.21 -3.46 -1.36
CA PHE A 48 -7.00 -4.07 -0.05
C PHE A 48 -6.90 -5.59 -0.14
N SER A 49 -7.73 -6.25 -0.97
CA SER A 49 -7.69 -7.70 -1.16
C SER A 49 -6.35 -8.18 -1.74
N VAL A 50 -5.77 -7.43 -2.68
CA VAL A 50 -4.44 -7.74 -3.23
C VAL A 50 -3.35 -7.60 -2.16
N LEU A 51 -3.40 -6.52 -1.35
CA LEU A 51 -2.48 -6.33 -0.24
C LEU A 51 -2.65 -7.40 0.85
N ASP A 52 -3.88 -7.76 1.23
CA ASP A 52 -4.18 -8.82 2.20
C ASP A 52 -3.66 -10.18 1.72
N MET A 53 -3.86 -10.52 0.45
CA MET A 53 -3.33 -11.75 -0.15
C MET A 53 -1.79 -11.80 -0.08
N TRP A 54 -1.12 -10.68 -0.39
CA TRP A 54 0.33 -10.57 -0.29
C TRP A 54 0.82 -10.82 1.14
N LEU A 55 0.18 -10.19 2.12
CA LEU A 55 0.52 -10.34 3.54
C LEU A 55 0.27 -11.76 4.05
N ARG A 56 -0.86 -12.38 3.67
CA ARG A 56 -1.17 -13.77 4.02
C ARG A 56 -0.20 -14.78 3.41
N SER A 57 0.37 -14.44 2.25
CA SER A 57 1.40 -15.26 1.60
C SER A 57 2.77 -15.16 2.26
N GLY A 58 2.90 -14.35 3.33
CA GLY A 58 4.17 -14.09 4.01
C GLY A 58 4.99 -12.97 3.37
N GLY A 59 4.36 -12.14 2.53
CA GLY A 59 4.98 -10.96 1.94
C GLY A 59 5.38 -9.93 2.98
N GLU A 60 6.41 -9.15 2.66
CA GLU A 60 6.91 -8.08 3.52
C GLU A 60 5.83 -7.02 3.79
N LEU A 61 5.85 -6.46 5.01
CA LEU A 61 4.95 -5.39 5.42
C LEU A 61 5.33 -4.06 4.74
N PRO A 62 4.37 -3.21 4.35
CA PRO A 62 4.68 -1.87 3.89
C PRO A 62 5.50 -1.09 4.94
N THR A 63 6.48 -0.31 4.48
CA THR A 63 7.32 0.59 5.29
C THR A 63 6.50 1.50 6.20
N PRO A 64 5.34 2.08 5.77
CA PRO A 64 4.49 2.88 6.64
C PRO A 64 3.93 2.10 7.83
N TRP A 65 3.67 0.80 7.67
CA TRP A 65 3.09 -0.06 8.72
C TRP A 65 4.14 -0.63 9.66
N ARG A 66 5.39 -0.68 9.23
CA ARG A 66 6.53 -1.01 10.11
C ARG A 66 6.83 0.05 11.18
N ARG A 67 6.19 1.23 11.12
CA ARG A 67 6.43 2.32 12.08
C ARG A 67 5.69 2.13 13.42
N ARG A 68 6.24 1.27 14.27
CA ARG A 68 6.71 1.53 15.67
C ARG A 68 6.76 0.20 16.45
N PRO A 69 7.93 -0.27 16.91
CA PRO A 69 7.96 -0.84 18.25
C PRO A 69 7.53 0.27 19.21
N PHE A 70 6.51 0.01 20.03
CA PHE A 70 6.22 0.85 21.19
C PHE A 70 7.46 0.82 22.08
N THR A 71 8.25 1.90 22.09
CA THR A 71 9.28 2.16 23.09
C THR A 71 8.71 2.98 24.24
#